data_AF-A0A6B3EC61-F1
#
_entry.id   AF-A0A6B3EC61-F1
#
_cell.length_a   1.000
_cell.length_b   1.000
_cell.length_c   1.000
_cell.angle_alpha   90.00
_cell.angle_beta   90.00
_cell.angle_gamma   90.00
#
_symmetry.space_group_name_H-M   'P 1'
#
loop_
_entity.id
_entity.type
_entity.pdbx_description
1 polymer ?
#
loop_
_entity_poly.entity_id
_entity_poly.type
_entity_poly.pdbx_seq_one_letter_code
_entity_poly.pdbx_strand_id
1 'polypeptide(L)'
;MPTKNDATGQAHVFEFNGDSYEVPPAEDWDLDVLEAIDENRLTAALRALLGDEQYATFRAKNKKVRDLGKFFEAAGKKVGAGNS
;
A
#
# COMPACT_ATOMS: atom_id res chain seq x y z
N MET A 1 0.59 -17.47 -13.63
CA MET A 1 0.34 -16.04 -13.40
C MET A 1 -0.50 -15.97 -12.13
N PRO A 2 0.04 -15.59 -10.96
CA PRO A 2 -0.80 -15.39 -9.79
C PRO A 2 -1.54 -14.06 -9.98
N THR A 3 -2.85 -14.16 -10.26
CA THR A 3 -3.78 -13.03 -10.24
C THR A 3 -4.30 -12.92 -8.82
N LYS A 4 -4.26 -11.70 -8.23
CA LYS A 4 -5.07 -11.24 -7.09
C LYS A 4 -6.13 -12.27 -6.67
N ASN A 5 -5.87 -13.05 -5.61
CA ASN A 5 -6.89 -13.79 -4.85
C ASN A 5 -6.18 -14.67 -3.82
N ASP A 6 -6.06 -14.15 -2.61
CA ASP A 6 -6.42 -14.86 -1.37
C ASP A 6 -6.64 -13.85 -0.22
N ALA A 7 -7.02 -12.60 -0.53
CA ALA A 7 -7.44 -11.66 0.51
C ALA A 7 -8.83 -12.08 1.01
N THR A 8 -8.88 -12.69 2.18
CA THR A 8 -10.13 -13.15 2.80
C THR A 8 -10.87 -12.00 3.49
N GLY A 9 -10.19 -10.86 3.71
CA GLY A 9 -10.79 -9.62 4.22
C GLY A 9 -11.14 -8.61 3.13
N GLN A 10 -12.12 -7.76 3.43
CA GLN A 10 -12.53 -6.68 2.54
C GLN A 10 -11.45 -5.59 2.49
N ALA A 11 -11.02 -5.20 1.28
CA ALA A 11 -10.07 -4.10 1.11
C ALA A 11 -10.60 -2.80 1.73
N HIS A 12 -9.70 -2.05 2.37
CA HIS A 12 -10.01 -0.74 2.93
C HIS A 12 -9.82 0.35 1.88
N VAL A 13 -10.89 1.12 1.66
CA VAL A 13 -10.88 2.28 0.77
C VAL A 13 -10.54 3.54 1.58
N PHE A 14 -9.60 4.35 1.11
CA PHE A 14 -9.34 5.67 1.68
C PHE A 14 -8.85 6.70 0.65
N GLU A 15 -9.13 7.96 0.93
CA GLU A 15 -8.67 9.11 0.14
C GLU A 15 -7.28 9.57 0.58
N PHE A 16 -6.39 9.79 -0.38
CA PHE A 16 -5.08 10.39 -0.16
C PHE A 16 -4.73 11.37 -1.27
N ASN A 17 -4.55 12.64 -0.91
CA ASN A 17 -4.27 13.74 -1.85
C ASN A 17 -5.28 13.83 -3.02
N GLY A 18 -6.55 13.50 -2.74
CA GLY A 18 -7.66 13.61 -3.69
C GLY A 18 -7.76 12.47 -4.70
N ASP A 19 -7.10 11.33 -4.43
CA ASP A 19 -7.36 10.06 -5.11
C ASP A 19 -7.77 9.00 -4.08
N SER A 20 -8.63 8.09 -4.50
CA SER A 20 -9.07 6.96 -3.70
C SER A 20 -8.16 5.74 -3.92
N TYR A 21 -7.83 5.05 -2.84
CA TYR A 21 -6.97 3.86 -2.85
C TYR A 21 -7.65 2.72 -2.10
N GLU A 22 -7.51 1.52 -2.66
CA GLU A 22 -7.86 0.24 -2.06
C GLU A 22 -6.60 -0.44 -1.56
N VAL A 23 -6.56 -0.72 -0.26
CA VAL A 23 -5.46 -1.44 0.38
C VAL A 23 -6.04 -2.63 1.16
N PRO A 24 -5.53 -3.85 0.94
CA PRO A 24 -5.99 -5.02 1.68
C PRO A 24 -5.64 -4.91 3.18
N PRO A 25 -6.32 -5.67 4.06
CA PRO A 25 -5.89 -5.85 5.45
C PRO A 25 -4.41 -6.21 5.55
N ALA A 26 -3.72 -5.77 6.60
CA ALA A 26 -2.27 -5.99 6.72
C ALA A 26 -1.87 -7.48 6.72
N GLU A 27 -2.73 -8.35 7.23
CA GLU A 27 -2.55 -9.81 7.24
C GLU A 27 -2.64 -10.46 5.85
N ASP A 28 -3.27 -9.75 4.90
CA ASP A 28 -3.43 -10.18 3.50
C ASP A 28 -2.36 -9.54 2.59
N TRP A 29 -1.32 -8.89 3.13
CA TRP A 29 -0.23 -8.33 2.33
C TRP A 29 0.74 -9.44 1.91
N ASP A 30 1.10 -9.45 0.63
CA ASP A 30 2.13 -10.36 0.12
C ASP A 30 3.47 -10.13 0.84
N LEU A 31 4.23 -11.22 1.08
CA LEU A 31 5.55 -11.15 1.71
C LEU A 31 6.52 -10.21 0.97
N ASP A 32 6.38 -10.08 -0.35
CA ASP A 32 7.12 -9.13 -1.18
C ASP A 32 7.01 -7.67 -0.66
N VAL A 33 5.88 -7.30 -0.05
CA VAL A 33 5.69 -5.98 0.55
C VAL A 33 6.57 -5.84 1.80
N LEU A 34 6.58 -6.85 2.67
CA LEU A 34 7.37 -6.88 3.90
C LEU A 34 8.87 -6.89 3.58
N GLU A 35 9.30 -7.78 2.68
CA GLU A 35 10.71 -7.88 2.26
C GLU A 35 11.20 -6.57 1.66
N ALA A 36 10.39 -5.90 0.82
CA ALA A 36 10.75 -4.61 0.28
C ALA A 36 10.82 -3.50 1.35
N ILE A 37 10.05 -3.59 2.44
CA ILE A 37 10.17 -2.68 3.59
C ILE A 37 11.50 -2.94 4.32
N ASP A 38 11.82 -4.20 4.60
CA ASP A 38 13.05 -4.61 5.29
C ASP A 38 14.32 -4.23 4.51
N GLU A 39 14.27 -4.35 3.18
CA GLU A 39 15.35 -3.90 2.27
C GLU A 39 15.38 -2.37 2.08
N ASN A 40 14.52 -1.62 2.77
CA ASN A 40 14.35 -0.17 2.65
C ASN A 40 14.00 0.30 1.21
N ARG A 41 13.35 -0.59 0.43
CA ARG A 41 12.85 -0.37 -0.93
C ARG A 41 11.38 0.04 -0.90
N LEU A 42 11.05 1.09 -0.15
CA LEU A 42 9.68 1.55 0.09
C LEU A 42 8.85 1.83 -1.18
N THR A 43 9.51 2.21 -2.28
CA THR A 43 8.80 2.40 -3.57
C THR A 43 8.40 1.09 -4.23
N ALA A 44 9.18 0.03 -4.05
CA ALA A 44 8.84 -1.32 -4.48
C ALA A 44 7.74 -1.89 -3.58
N ALA A 45 7.85 -1.71 -2.26
CA ALA A 45 6.82 -2.10 -1.30
C ALA A 45 5.46 -1.48 -1.65
N LEU A 46 5.44 -0.16 -1.95
CA LEU A 46 4.20 0.52 -2.32
C LEU A 46 3.61 0.00 -3.63
N ARG A 47 4.47 -0.30 -4.62
CA ARG A 47 4.02 -0.83 -5.90
C ARG A 47 3.44 -2.24 -5.76
N ALA A 48 4.08 -3.09 -4.95
CA ALA A 48 3.58 -4.42 -4.63
C ALA A 48 2.22 -4.33 -3.91
N LEU A 49 2.10 -3.44 -2.94
CA LEU A 49 0.87 -3.24 -2.17
C LEU A 49 -0.31 -2.73 -3.01
N LEU A 50 -0.07 -1.74 -3.87
CA LEU A 50 -1.14 -1.07 -4.63
C LEU A 50 -1.44 -1.72 -5.98
N GLY A 51 -0.48 -2.48 -6.53
CA GLY A 51 -0.45 -2.85 -7.93
C GLY A 51 -0.14 -1.67 -8.86
N ASP A 52 0.07 -1.97 -10.13
CA ASP A 52 0.61 -1.01 -11.11
C ASP A 52 -0.29 0.21 -11.35
N GLU A 53 -1.61 0.03 -11.40
CA GLU A 53 -2.57 1.08 -11.70
C GLU A 53 -2.64 2.15 -10.59
N GLN A 54 -2.93 1.72 -9.36
CA GLN A 54 -2.99 2.62 -8.21
C GLN A 54 -1.61 3.22 -7.89
N TYR A 55 -0.51 2.48 -8.12
CA TYR A 55 0.83 3.02 -8.00
C TYR A 55 1.11 4.12 -9.03
N ALA A 56 0.64 3.98 -10.27
CA ALA A 56 0.76 5.02 -11.28
C ALA A 56 -0.03 6.28 -10.88
N THR A 57 -1.25 6.13 -10.36
CA THR A 57 -2.07 7.22 -9.81
C THR A 57 -1.34 7.93 -8.67
N PHE A 58 -0.79 7.16 -7.71
CA PHE A 58 0.02 7.72 -6.63
C PHE A 58 1.20 8.52 -7.19
N ARG A 59 1.98 7.93 -8.10
CA ARG A 59 3.17 8.57 -8.67
C ARG A 59 2.85 9.77 -9.54
N ALA A 60 1.64 9.90 -10.09
CA ALA A 60 1.25 11.08 -10.87
C ALA A 60 1.27 12.36 -10.02
N LYS A 61 0.77 12.29 -8.78
CA LYS A 61 0.63 13.45 -7.88
C LYS A 61 1.66 13.50 -6.74
N ASN A 62 2.19 12.35 -6.33
CA ASN A 62 3.06 12.22 -5.15
C ASN A 62 4.52 11.95 -5.57
N LYS A 63 5.32 13.01 -5.63
CA LYS A 63 6.69 12.96 -6.17
C LYS A 63 7.78 12.94 -5.09
N LYS A 64 7.43 13.18 -3.82
CA LYS A 64 8.42 13.34 -2.73
C LYS A 64 8.42 12.13 -1.81
N VAL A 65 9.59 11.84 -1.22
CA VAL A 65 9.75 10.77 -0.21
C VAL A 65 8.81 10.98 0.98
N ARG A 66 8.57 12.24 1.38
CA ARG A 66 7.60 12.56 2.43
C ARG A 66 6.17 12.09 2.10
N ASP A 67 5.78 12.08 0.82
CA ASP A 67 4.44 11.68 0.40
C ASP A 67 4.30 10.16 0.50
N LEU A 68 5.39 9.44 0.20
CA LEU A 68 5.49 7.98 0.40
C LEU A 68 5.30 7.60 1.87
N GLY A 69 6.04 8.26 2.78
CA GLY A 69 5.91 8.01 4.21
C GLY A 69 4.50 8.31 4.74
N LYS A 70 3.91 9.45 4.34
CA LYS A 70 2.54 9.81 4.71
C LYS A 70 1.49 8.82 4.20
N PHE A 71 1.71 8.25 3.01
CA PHE A 71 0.82 7.23 2.47
C PHE A 71 0.85 5.96 3.33
N PHE A 72 2.03 5.43 3.63
CA PHE A 72 2.17 4.25 4.49
C PHE A 72 1.59 4.48 5.88
N GLU A 73 1.76 5.68 6.45
CA GLU A 73 1.14 6.04 7.72
C GLU A 73 -0.40 6.03 7.63
N ALA A 74 -0.95 6.63 6.57
CA ALA A 74 -2.41 6.67 6.35
C ALA A 74 -2.98 5.26 6.12
N ALA A 75 -2.33 4.47 5.28
CA ALA A 75 -2.69 3.08 5.01
C ALA A 75 -2.62 2.24 6.29
N GLY A 76 -1.51 2.31 7.04
CA GLY A 76 -1.32 1.55 8.29
C GLY A 76 -2.39 1.86 9.35
N LYS A 77 -2.79 3.13 9.49
CA LYS A 77 -3.91 3.53 10.37
C LYS A 77 -5.26 2.95 9.92
N LYS A 78 -5.45 2.70 8.63
CA LYS A 78 -6.71 2.17 8.08
C LYS A 78 -6.78 0.65 8.13
N VAL A 79 -5.68 -0.03 7.86
CA VAL A 79 -5.64 -1.50 7.77
C VAL A 79 -5.23 -2.18 9.08
N GLY A 80 -5.03 -1.42 10.15
CA GLY A 80 -4.72 -1.96 11.48
C GLY A 80 -3.28 -2.46 11.64
N ALA A 81 -2.33 -2.02 10.81
CA ALA A 81 -0.91 -2.38 10.91
C ALA A 81 -0.19 -1.78 12.16
N GLY A 82 -0.94 -1.49 13.23
CA GLY A 82 -0.48 -0.80 14.43
C GLY A 82 -1.37 -1.05 15.64
N ASN A 83 -1.75 -2.30 15.92
CA ASN A 83 -2.35 -2.67 17.20
C ASN A 83 -1.45 -3.61 18.01
N SER A 84 -0.51 -3.00 18.74
CA SER A 84 -0.24 -3.26 20.16
C SER A 84 0.35 -1.99 20.77
#